data_AF-A0A821FCZ0-F1
#
_entry.id   AF-A0A821FCZ0-F1
#
_cell.length_a   1.000
_cell.length_b   1.000
_cell.length_c   1.000
_cell.angle_alpha   90.00
_cell.angle_beta   90.00
_cell.angle_gamma   90.00
#
_symmetry.space_group_name_H-M   'P 1'
#
loop_
_entity.id
_entity.type
_entity.pdbx_description
1 polymer ?
#
loop_
_entity_poly.entity_id
_entity_poly.type
_entity_poly.pdbx_seq_one_letter_code
_entity_poly.pdbx_strand_id
1 'polypeptide(L)'
;MVLGHLYEIIAYKLTQWEMHRTQNEFDNYFTIKVFIFQFVNIYSSIFYIAFIKGKAVGYPGHYVKILNLRQEECGQGGCLIELAIQLGIIMIGKQALSNIQEVMWPKILALYQRWRVSIPKTKSTTQWEDDFKHTPFGGLFEEYLEMALQFGFITIFVAAFPIAPFFALLNNWIEIRLDASKLVCAT
;
A
#
# COMPACT_ATOMS: atom_id res chain seq x y z
N MET A 1 2.89 4.42 -4.68
CA MET A 1 1.81 3.89 -5.53
C MET A 1 2.33 3.47 -6.91
N VAL A 2 2.89 4.36 -7.75
CA VAL A 2 3.37 4.01 -9.11
C VAL A 2 4.37 2.84 -9.14
N LEU A 3 5.41 2.89 -8.31
CA LEU A 3 6.41 1.83 -8.24
C LEU A 3 5.84 0.52 -7.67
N GLY A 4 4.81 0.60 -6.84
CA GLY A 4 4.10 -0.57 -6.30
C GLY A 4 3.42 -1.39 -7.40
N HIS A 5 2.65 -0.72 -8.26
CA HIS A 5 2.04 -1.37 -9.43
C HIS A 5 3.08 -1.97 -10.40
N LEU A 6 4.21 -1.29 -10.59
CA LEU A 6 5.28 -1.86 -11.41
C LEU A 6 5.80 -3.17 -10.80
N TYR A 7 6.00 -3.20 -9.48
CA TYR A 7 6.45 -4.41 -8.79
C TYR A 7 5.43 -5.54 -8.81
N GLU A 8 4.13 -5.25 -8.74
CA GLU A 8 3.07 -6.26 -8.93
C GLU A 8 3.15 -6.90 -10.33
N ILE A 9 3.30 -6.10 -11.38
CA ILE A 9 3.43 -6.59 -12.75
C ILE A 9 4.68 -7.47 -12.90
N ILE A 10 5.80 -7.03 -12.32
CA ILE A 10 7.06 -7.77 -12.34
C ILE A 10 6.91 -9.08 -11.57
N ALA A 11 6.35 -9.04 -10.35
CA ALA A 11 6.13 -10.22 -9.52
C ALA A 11 5.21 -11.23 -10.19
N TYR A 12 4.16 -10.76 -10.87
CA TYR A 12 3.26 -11.61 -11.64
C TYR A 12 4.01 -12.31 -12.78
N LYS A 13 4.76 -11.56 -13.59
CA LYS A 13 5.57 -12.14 -14.69
C LYS A 13 6.62 -13.15 -14.19
N LEU A 14 7.29 -12.86 -13.09
CA LEU A 14 8.26 -13.76 -12.47
C LEU A 14 7.58 -15.06 -12.01
N THR A 15 6.44 -14.95 -11.32
CA THR A 15 5.70 -16.12 -10.80
C THR A 15 5.11 -16.96 -11.93
N GLN A 16 4.69 -16.34 -13.03
CA GLN A 16 4.28 -17.05 -14.25
C GLN A 16 5.45 -17.82 -14.89
N TRP A 17 6.65 -17.24 -14.89
CA TRP A 17 7.83 -17.89 -15.44
C TRP A 17 8.27 -19.12 -14.63
N GLU A 18 8.01 -19.12 -13.32
CA GLU A 18 8.31 -20.25 -12.41
C GLU A 18 7.37 -21.47 -12.60
N MET A 19 6.26 -21.32 -13.33
CA MET A 19 5.33 -22.41 -13.70
C MET A 19 4.92 -23.33 -12.54
N HIS A 20 4.23 -22.78 -11.53
CA HIS A 20 3.70 -23.54 -10.41
C HIS A 20 2.60 -24.54 -10.83
N ARG A 21 2.53 -25.68 -10.13
CA ARG A 21 1.60 -26.77 -10.47
C ARG A 21 0.16 -26.47 -10.08
N THR A 22 -0.05 -25.77 -8.97
CA THR A 22 -1.38 -25.48 -8.42
C THR A 22 -1.61 -23.98 -8.26
N GLN A 23 -2.87 -23.55 -8.33
CA GLN A 23 -3.23 -22.14 -8.14
C GLN A 23 -2.85 -21.65 -6.74
N ASN A 24 -3.04 -22.47 -5.71
CA ASN A 24 -2.67 -22.13 -4.33
C ASN A 24 -1.16 -21.90 -4.18
N GLU A 25 -0.32 -22.73 -4.81
CA GLU A 25 1.12 -22.50 -4.82
C GLU A 25 1.47 -21.21 -5.56
N PHE A 26 0.88 -21.00 -6.73
CA PHE A 26 1.08 -19.77 -7.50
C PHE A 26 0.76 -18.53 -6.66
N ASP A 27 -0.41 -18.49 -6.01
CA ASP A 27 -0.87 -17.36 -5.22
C ASP A 27 0.01 -17.13 -3.98
N ASN A 28 0.48 -18.20 -3.32
CA ASN A 28 1.39 -18.11 -2.18
C ASN A 28 2.75 -17.52 -2.56
N TYR A 29 3.37 -18.00 -3.65
CA TYR A 29 4.65 -17.48 -4.10
C TYR A 29 4.53 -16.06 -4.66
N PHE A 30 3.44 -15.77 -5.38
CA PHE A 30 3.13 -14.40 -5.82
C PHE A 30 3.00 -13.45 -4.62
N THR A 31 2.24 -13.85 -3.59
CA THR A 31 2.04 -13.09 -2.35
C THR A 31 3.36 -12.74 -1.68
N ILE A 32 4.25 -13.71 -1.49
CA ILE A 32 5.56 -13.49 -0.86
C ILE A 32 6.41 -12.51 -1.67
N LYS A 33 6.45 -12.65 -3.00
CA LYS A 33 7.25 -11.76 -3.85
C LYS A 33 6.73 -10.33 -3.80
N VAL A 34 5.42 -10.13 -3.97
CA VAL A 34 4.81 -8.80 -3.91
C VAL A 34 5.02 -8.19 -2.52
N PHE A 35 4.82 -8.96 -1.45
CA PHE A 35 5.07 -8.50 -0.09
C PHE A 35 6.52 -8.02 0.10
N ILE A 36 7.51 -8.79 -0.33
CA ILE A 36 8.94 -8.40 -0.21
C ILE A 36 9.21 -7.12 -0.99
N PHE A 37 8.74 -7.02 -2.24
CA PHE A 37 8.94 -5.81 -3.04
C PHE A 37 8.29 -4.58 -2.42
N GLN A 38 7.05 -4.71 -1.96
CA GLN A 38 6.35 -3.60 -1.31
C GLN A 38 6.99 -3.25 0.04
N PHE A 39 7.40 -4.24 0.84
CA PHE A 39 8.09 -4.03 2.10
C PHE A 39 9.39 -3.23 1.90
N VAL A 40 10.25 -3.67 0.98
CA VAL A 40 11.51 -2.96 0.69
C VAL A 40 11.21 -1.56 0.18
N ASN A 41 10.26 -1.40 -0.75
CA ASN A 41 9.93 -0.09 -1.32
C ASN A 41 9.45 0.91 -0.25
N ILE A 42 8.53 0.47 0.62
CA ILE A 42 7.91 1.33 1.61
C ILE A 42 8.85 1.59 2.79
N TYR A 43 9.49 0.56 3.33
CA TYR A 43 10.28 0.68 4.54
C TYR A 43 11.73 1.14 4.30
N SER A 44 12.29 1.01 3.09
CA SER A 44 13.68 1.39 2.80
C SER A 44 14.03 2.82 3.24
N SER A 45 13.16 3.78 2.95
CA SER A 45 13.37 5.18 3.33
C SER A 45 13.40 5.39 4.85
N ILE A 46 12.53 4.69 5.59
CA ILE A 46 12.41 4.76 7.05
C ILE A 46 13.59 4.05 7.71
N PHE A 47 13.99 2.88 7.20
CA PHE A 47 15.20 2.18 7.63
C PHE A 47 16.46 3.02 7.40
N TYR A 48 16.55 3.71 6.26
CA TYR A 48 17.67 4.62 5.99
C TYR A 48 17.76 5.74 7.02
N ILE A 49 16.65 6.41 7.33
CA ILE A 49 16.63 7.50 8.32
C ILE A 49 16.89 7.01 9.74
N ALA A 50 16.34 5.85 10.11
CA ALA A 50 16.50 5.29 11.46
C ALA A 50 17.93 4.81 11.75
N PHE A 51 18.57 4.14 10.79
CA PHE A 51 19.82 3.40 11.06
C PHE A 51 21.05 3.92 10.34
N ILE A 52 20.90 4.56 9.18
CA ILE A 52 22.04 4.92 8.31
C ILE A 52 22.33 6.42 8.36
N LYS A 53 21.28 7.25 8.32
CA LYS A 53 21.41 8.71 8.25
C LYS A 53 22.16 9.26 9.46
N GLY A 54 23.13 10.14 9.21
CA GLY A 54 23.92 10.82 10.24
C GLY A 54 24.94 9.94 10.99
N LYS A 55 25.08 8.63 10.69
CA LYS A 55 26.03 7.75 11.37
C LYS A 55 27.44 7.76 10.76
N ALA A 56 27.55 8.00 9.46
CA ALA A 56 28.80 7.88 8.70
C ALA A 56 29.26 9.21 8.06
N VAL A 57 29.15 10.33 8.78
CA VAL A 57 29.47 11.67 8.23
C VAL A 57 30.93 12.09 8.49
N GLY A 58 31.53 11.62 9.58
CA GLY A 58 32.86 12.05 10.03
C GLY A 58 32.78 13.25 10.99
N TYR A 59 33.85 14.04 11.06
CA TYR A 59 33.95 15.22 11.93
C TYR A 59 34.35 16.47 11.13
N PRO A 60 34.12 17.68 11.68
CA PRO A 60 34.43 18.92 10.98
C PRO A 60 35.89 18.96 10.50
N GLY A 61 36.09 19.12 9.19
CA GLY A 61 37.40 19.11 8.54
C GLY A 61 37.79 17.77 7.90
N HIS A 62 37.22 16.66 8.32
CA HIS A 62 37.46 15.33 7.73
C HIS A 62 36.13 14.57 7.56
N TYR A 63 35.37 15.00 6.55
CA TYR A 63 34.11 14.36 6.18
C TYR A 63 34.34 13.10 5.37
N VAL A 64 33.58 12.06 5.66
CA VAL A 64 33.50 10.89 4.79
C VAL A 64 32.69 11.27 3.56
N LYS A 65 33.32 11.20 2.39
CA LYS A 65 32.68 11.49 1.11
C LYS A 65 32.38 10.19 0.38
N ILE A 66 31.13 10.00 -0.02
CA ILE A 66 30.71 8.91 -0.90
C ILE A 66 30.54 9.50 -2.29
N LEU A 67 31.19 8.92 -3.30
CA LEU A 67 31.17 9.45 -4.69
C LEU A 67 31.57 10.93 -4.77
N ASN A 68 32.56 11.36 -3.97
CA ASN A 68 32.99 12.77 -3.80
C ASN A 68 31.90 13.73 -3.28
N LEU A 69 30.73 13.24 -2.88
CA LEU A 69 29.64 14.01 -2.30
C LEU A 69 29.65 13.89 -0.77
N ARG A 70 29.22 14.97 -0.09
CA ARG A 70 29.08 14.98 1.37
C ARG A 70 27.81 14.22 1.76
N GLN A 71 27.93 13.35 2.75
CA GLN A 71 26.80 12.57 3.27
C GLN A 71 25.80 13.47 4.04
N GLU A 72 24.54 13.06 4.07
CA GLU A 72 23.48 13.76 4.81
C GLU A 72 23.68 13.69 6.34
N GLU A 73 23.50 14.83 6.99
CA GLU A 73 23.54 15.00 8.45
C GLU A 73 22.11 15.01 9.03
N CYS A 74 21.98 14.66 10.31
CA CYS A 74 20.72 14.89 11.05
C CYS A 74 20.60 16.38 11.43
N GLY A 75 19.37 16.90 11.44
CA GLY A 75 19.11 18.24 11.98
C GLY A 75 19.40 18.36 13.50
N GLN A 76 19.31 19.58 14.02
CA GLN A 76 19.56 19.88 15.45
C GLN A 76 18.63 19.13 16.41
N GLY A 77 17.41 18.77 15.96
CA GLY A 77 16.45 17.96 16.73
C GLY A 77 16.69 16.45 16.68
N GLY A 78 17.74 16.01 15.97
CA GLY A 78 18.07 14.59 15.77
C GLY A 78 17.20 13.90 14.71
N CYS A 79 17.69 12.76 14.20
CA CYS A 79 17.00 12.00 13.16
C CYS A 79 15.70 11.33 13.65
N LEU A 80 15.47 11.22 14.97
CA LEU A 80 14.27 10.60 15.53
C LEU A 80 13.01 11.45 15.28
N ILE A 81 13.13 12.78 15.30
CA ILE A 81 12.02 13.68 14.98
C ILE A 81 11.68 13.61 13.49
N GLU A 82 12.70 13.59 12.61
CA GLU A 82 12.49 13.41 11.17
C GLU A 82 11.77 12.09 10.86
N LEU A 83 12.19 11.01 11.52
CA LEU A 83 11.56 9.70 11.44
C LEU A 83 10.10 9.73 11.90
N ALA A 84 9.81 10.37 13.04
CA ALA A 84 8.45 10.47 13.58
C ALA A 84 7.53 11.27 12.65
N ILE A 85 8.00 12.37 12.07
CA ILE A 85 7.25 13.16 11.10
C ILE A 85 6.98 12.34 9.84
N GLN A 86 7.97 11.63 9.31
CA GLN A 86 7.79 10.79 8.12
C GLN A 86 6.78 9.66 8.38
N LEU A 87 6.86 8.99 9.53
CA LEU A 87 5.89 7.96 9.92
C LEU A 87 4.48 8.55 10.05
N GLY A 88 4.34 9.73 10.66
CA GLY A 88 3.06 10.44 10.74
C GLY A 88 2.47 10.76 9.37
N ILE A 89 3.28 11.28 8.45
CA ILE A 89 2.86 11.56 7.06
C ILE A 89 2.43 10.28 6.35
N ILE A 90 3.16 9.17 6.53
CA ILE A 90 2.81 7.91 5.88
C ILE A 90 1.52 7.32 6.48
N MET A 91 1.40 7.23 7.80
CA MET A 91 0.24 6.61 8.45
C MET A 91 -1.06 7.40 8.26
N ILE A 92 -1.00 8.73 8.28
CA ILE A 92 -2.18 9.58 8.07
C ILE A 92 -2.40 9.78 6.57
N GLY A 93 -1.35 10.12 5.83
CA GLY A 93 -1.44 10.51 4.43
C GLY A 93 -1.68 9.33 3.50
N LYS A 94 -0.93 8.22 3.64
CA LYS A 94 -1.14 7.04 2.79
C LYS A 94 -2.54 6.47 3.03
N GLN A 95 -2.97 6.35 4.28
CA GLN A 95 -4.32 5.84 4.57
C GLN A 95 -5.39 6.76 3.99
N ALA A 96 -5.30 8.07 4.21
CA ALA A 96 -6.29 9.00 3.65
C ALA A 96 -6.41 8.88 2.13
N LEU A 97 -5.27 8.74 1.42
CA LEU A 97 -5.25 8.52 -0.02
C LEU A 97 -5.82 7.16 -0.42
N SER A 98 -5.49 6.09 0.33
CA SER A 98 -6.03 4.74 0.08
C SER A 98 -7.56 4.73 0.19
N ASN A 99 -8.08 5.25 1.30
CA ASN A 99 -9.53 5.30 1.55
C ASN A 99 -10.28 6.14 0.50
N ILE A 100 -9.68 7.25 0.03
CA ILE A 100 -10.24 8.03 -1.07
C ILE A 100 -10.24 7.23 -2.37
N GLN A 101 -9.11 6.60 -2.71
CA GLN A 101 -8.98 5.81 -3.93
C GLN A 101 -9.96 4.63 -3.93
N GLU A 102 -10.15 3.99 -2.78
CA GLU A 102 -11.06 2.86 -2.61
C GLU A 102 -12.53 3.23 -2.76
N VAL A 103 -12.95 4.43 -2.35
CA VAL A 103 -14.32 4.90 -2.60
C VAL A 103 -14.51 5.35 -4.05
N MET A 104 -13.49 5.97 -4.64
CA MET A 104 -13.56 6.55 -5.97
C MET A 104 -13.49 5.51 -7.08
N TRP A 105 -12.57 4.53 -6.97
CA TRP A 105 -12.31 3.52 -7.99
C TRP A 105 -13.52 2.68 -8.40
N PRO A 106 -14.29 2.05 -7.47
CA PRO A 106 -15.46 1.25 -7.85
C PRO A 106 -16.55 2.11 -8.49
N LYS A 107 -16.73 3.37 -8.04
CA LYS A 107 -17.70 4.28 -8.65
C LYS A 107 -17.32 4.65 -10.08
N ILE A 108 -16.04 4.87 -10.35
CA ILE A 108 -15.53 5.16 -11.69
C ILE A 108 -15.73 3.94 -12.59
N LEU A 109 -15.36 2.75 -12.12
CA LEU A 109 -15.54 1.51 -12.89
C LEU A 109 -17.01 1.19 -13.15
N ALA A 110 -17.89 1.36 -12.15
CA ALA A 110 -19.33 1.17 -12.30
C ALA A 110 -19.92 2.17 -13.30
N LEU A 111 -19.48 3.43 -13.29
CA LEU A 111 -19.88 4.42 -14.28
C LEU A 111 -19.39 4.03 -15.68
N TYR A 112 -18.14 3.58 -15.80
CA TYR A 112 -17.55 3.15 -17.05
C TYR A 112 -18.23 1.90 -17.62
N GLN A 113 -18.50 0.89 -16.79
CA GLN A 113 -19.25 -0.32 -17.18
C GLN A 113 -20.67 0.04 -17.61
N ARG A 114 -21.36 0.92 -16.88
CA ARG A 114 -22.70 1.39 -17.26
C ARG A 114 -22.71 2.13 -18.59
N TRP A 115 -21.65 2.87 -18.90
CA TRP A 115 -21.50 3.55 -20.19
C TRP A 115 -21.21 2.55 -21.33
N ARG A 116 -20.36 1.55 -21.08
CA ARG A 116 -19.97 0.53 -22.06
C ARG A 116 -21.09 -0.49 -22.34
N VAL A 117 -21.82 -0.87 -21.31
CA VAL A 117 -22.87 -1.91 -21.34
C VAL A 117 -24.23 -1.21 -21.26
N SER A 118 -24.66 -0.65 -22.39
CA SER A 118 -26.01 -0.06 -22.51
C SER A 118 -27.02 -1.15 -22.88
N ILE A 119 -27.61 -1.78 -21.87
CA ILE A 119 -28.70 -2.76 -22.07
C ILE A 119 -30.00 -2.00 -22.35
N PRO A 120 -30.71 -2.26 -23.46
CA PRO A 120 -31.98 -1.63 -23.74
C PRO A 120 -32.98 -1.95 -22.63
N LYS A 121 -33.59 -0.91 -22.05
CA LYS A 121 -34.53 -1.07 -20.92
C LYS A 121 -35.84 -1.70 -21.40
N THR A 122 -35.97 -3.02 -21.28
CA THR A 122 -37.26 -3.72 -21.25
C THR A 122 -37.96 -3.49 -19.90
N LYS A 123 -39.27 -3.69 -19.82
CA LYS A 123 -40.13 -3.28 -18.68
C LYS A 123 -39.77 -3.88 -17.31
N SER A 124 -38.97 -4.96 -17.28
CA SER A 124 -38.40 -5.56 -16.06
C SER A 124 -37.00 -6.07 -16.37
N THR A 125 -35.98 -5.56 -15.68
CA THR A 125 -34.66 -6.19 -15.68
C THR A 125 -34.70 -7.42 -14.80
N THR A 126 -34.01 -8.47 -15.23
CA THR A 126 -33.82 -9.68 -14.44
C THR A 126 -32.61 -9.51 -13.52
N GLN A 127 -32.59 -10.23 -12.38
CA GLN A 127 -31.54 -10.05 -11.35
C GLN A 127 -30.12 -10.23 -11.92
N TRP A 128 -29.89 -11.22 -12.78
CA TRP A 128 -28.58 -11.45 -13.40
C TRP A 128 -28.14 -10.32 -14.35
N GLU A 129 -29.08 -9.59 -14.97
CA GLU A 129 -28.76 -8.42 -15.81
C GLU A 129 -28.30 -7.22 -14.96
N ASP A 130 -28.78 -7.13 -13.72
CA ASP A 130 -28.33 -6.12 -12.76
C ASP A 130 -26.99 -6.52 -12.14
N ASP A 131 -26.78 -7.80 -11.81
CA ASP A 131 -25.49 -8.32 -11.33
C ASP A 131 -24.39 -8.19 -12.39
N PHE A 132 -24.72 -8.39 -13.67
CA PHE A 132 -23.75 -8.24 -14.77
C PHE A 132 -23.20 -6.81 -14.93
N LYS A 133 -23.90 -5.80 -14.40
CA LYS A 133 -23.43 -4.39 -14.43
C LYS A 133 -22.39 -4.09 -13.36
N HIS A 134 -22.20 -4.97 -12.38
CA HIS A 134 -21.25 -4.77 -11.28
C HIS A 134 -19.81 -5.10 -11.71
N THR A 135 -18.84 -4.61 -10.93
CA THR A 135 -17.43 -4.89 -11.18
C THR A 135 -17.07 -6.30 -10.72
N PRO A 136 -16.25 -7.05 -11.48
CA PRO A 136 -15.82 -8.37 -11.03
C PRO A 136 -14.98 -8.27 -9.76
N PHE A 137 -15.13 -9.25 -8.87
CA PHE A 137 -14.36 -9.31 -7.63
C PHE A 137 -12.86 -9.49 -7.92
N GLY A 138 -12.05 -8.53 -7.47
CA GLY A 138 -10.60 -8.46 -7.71
C GLY A 138 -9.73 -9.29 -6.77
N GLY A 139 -10.32 -10.01 -5.81
CA GLY A 139 -9.61 -10.73 -4.75
C GLY A 139 -9.34 -9.88 -3.51
N LEU A 140 -8.96 -10.53 -2.40
CA LEU A 140 -8.64 -9.87 -1.11
C LEU A 140 -7.15 -9.59 -0.91
N PHE A 141 -6.30 -9.97 -1.86
CA PHE A 141 -4.86 -9.95 -1.66
C PHE A 141 -4.32 -8.54 -1.35
N GLU A 142 -4.77 -7.53 -2.11
CA GLU A 142 -4.36 -6.14 -1.92
C GLU A 142 -4.85 -5.59 -0.56
N GLU A 143 -6.06 -5.96 -0.14
CA GLU A 143 -6.65 -5.57 1.15
C GLU A 143 -5.84 -6.16 2.32
N TYR A 144 -5.47 -7.44 2.24
CA TYR A 144 -4.59 -8.06 3.26
C TYR A 144 -3.18 -7.46 3.27
N LEU A 145 -2.65 -7.14 2.10
CA LEU A 145 -1.31 -6.57 1.96
C LEU A 145 -1.23 -5.18 2.62
N GLU A 146 -2.26 -4.36 2.45
CA GLU A 146 -2.38 -3.06 3.12
C GLU A 146 -2.35 -3.21 4.65
N MET A 147 -3.17 -4.12 5.18
CA MET A 147 -3.26 -4.38 6.62
C MET A 147 -1.95 -4.95 7.19
N ALA A 148 -1.29 -5.86 6.47
CA ALA A 148 -0.02 -6.44 6.87
C ALA A 148 1.09 -5.38 6.93
N LEU A 149 1.13 -4.47 5.96
CA LEU A 149 2.08 -3.36 5.95
C LEU A 149 1.77 -2.36 7.07
N GLN A 150 0.51 -2.06 7.36
CA GLN A 150 0.12 -1.21 8.48
C GLN A 150 0.56 -1.78 9.83
N PHE A 151 0.37 -3.09 10.02
CA PHE A 151 0.84 -3.78 11.22
C PHE A 151 2.35 -3.64 11.42
N GLY A 152 3.14 -3.78 10.34
CA GLY A 152 4.59 -3.60 10.41
C GLY A 152 5.02 -2.20 10.89
N PHE A 153 4.30 -1.13 10.49
CA PHE A 153 4.61 0.23 10.96
C PHE A 153 4.41 0.36 12.47
N ILE A 154 3.35 -0.25 12.98
CA ILE A 154 3.02 -0.25 14.39
C ILE A 154 4.05 -1.05 15.17
N THR A 155 4.42 -2.26 14.73
CA THR A 155 5.30 -3.11 15.55
C THR A 155 6.76 -2.72 15.48
N ILE A 156 7.26 -2.32 14.30
CA ILE A 156 8.71 -2.08 14.09
C ILE A 156 9.10 -0.68 14.58
N PHE A 157 8.21 0.31 14.46
CA PHE A 157 8.54 1.73 14.68
C PHE A 157 7.76 2.41 15.81
N VAL A 158 7.06 1.66 16.68
CA VAL A 158 6.34 2.24 17.86
C VAL A 158 7.25 3.06 18.77
N ALA A 159 8.53 2.68 18.90
CA ALA A 159 9.48 3.39 19.74
C ALA A 159 9.75 4.83 19.24
N ALA A 160 9.62 5.06 17.94
CA ALA A 160 9.77 6.39 17.34
C ALA A 160 8.47 7.20 17.37
N PHE A 161 7.31 6.54 17.24
CA PHE A 161 6.01 7.19 17.24
C PHE A 161 4.97 6.42 18.08
N PRO A 162 4.87 6.70 19.40
CA PRO A 162 4.03 5.94 20.32
C PRO A 162 2.52 6.03 20.04
N ILE A 163 2.07 7.08 19.33
CA ILE A 163 0.65 7.32 19.02
C ILE A 163 0.22 6.53 17.76
N ALA A 164 1.15 5.84 17.07
CA ALA A 164 0.85 5.00 15.91
C ALA A 164 -0.34 4.04 16.10
N PRO A 165 -0.45 3.27 17.20
CA PRO A 165 -1.55 2.33 17.38
C PRO A 165 -2.93 3.00 17.41
N PHE A 166 -3.01 4.23 17.93
CA PHE A 166 -4.27 4.98 18.01
C PHE A 166 -4.77 5.38 16.61
N PHE A 167 -3.88 5.92 15.76
CA PHE A 167 -4.23 6.23 14.37
C PHE A 167 -4.58 4.98 13.57
N ALA A 168 -3.86 3.89 13.78
CA ALA A 168 -4.17 2.61 13.16
C ALA A 168 -5.57 2.11 13.55
N LEU A 169 -6.00 2.29 14.80
CA LEU A 169 -7.34 1.90 15.25
C LEU A 169 -8.42 2.71 14.52
N LEU A 170 -8.25 4.02 14.41
CA LEU A 170 -9.18 4.90 13.68
C LEU A 170 -9.26 4.52 12.20
N ASN A 171 -8.12 4.25 11.58
CA ASN A 171 -8.05 3.79 10.19
C ASN A 171 -8.80 2.46 10.02
N ASN A 172 -8.49 1.46 10.84
CA ASN A 172 -9.14 0.15 10.80
C ASN A 172 -10.66 0.24 11.02
N TRP A 173 -11.12 1.15 11.89
CA TRP A 173 -12.55 1.36 12.10
C TRP A 173 -13.25 1.83 10.82
N ILE A 174 -12.65 2.78 10.11
CA ILE A 174 -13.17 3.30 8.85
C ILE A 174 -13.08 2.23 7.77
N GLU A 175 -11.94 1.55 7.68
CA GLU A 175 -11.65 0.53 6.66
C GLU A 175 -12.68 -0.59 6.66
N ILE A 176 -12.98 -1.16 7.83
CA ILE A 176 -13.98 -2.23 7.97
C ILE A 176 -15.33 -1.82 7.38
N ARG A 177 -15.71 -0.55 7.48
CA ARG A 177 -16.98 -0.05 6.94
C ARG A 177 -16.90 0.20 5.43
N LEU A 178 -15.77 0.69 4.95
CA LEU A 178 -15.53 0.93 3.52
C LEU A 178 -15.47 -0.40 2.75
N ASP A 179 -14.70 -1.37 3.24
CA ASP A 179 -14.60 -2.72 2.67
C ASP A 179 -15.96 -3.42 2.61
N ALA A 180 -16.71 -3.37 3.72
CA ALA A 180 -18.05 -3.94 3.76
C ALA A 180 -18.99 -3.28 2.74
N SER A 181 -18.93 -1.95 2.61
CA SER A 181 -19.74 -1.23 1.62
C SER A 181 -19.30 -1.51 0.19
N LYS A 182 -18.01 -1.70 -0.07
CA LYS A 182 -17.45 -2.05 -1.38
C LYS A 182 -17.92 -3.44 -1.79
N LEU A 183 -17.83 -4.42 -0.89
CA LEU A 183 -18.27 -5.80 -1.15
C LEU A 183 -19.78 -5.91 -1.40
N VAL A 184 -20.60 -5.12 -0.71
CA VAL A 184 -22.07 -5.19 -0.84
C VAL A 184 -22.62 -4.36 -2.00
N CYS A 185 -22.01 -3.21 -2.31
CA CYS A 185 -22.60 -2.23 -3.24
C CYS A 185 -21.85 -2.10 -4.58
N ALA A 186 -20.61 -2.56 -4.70
CA ALA A 186 -19.80 -2.37 -5.90
C ALA A 186 -19.45 -3.68 -6.65
N THR A 187 -19.37 -4.79 -5.94
CA THR A 187 -19.32 -6.16 -6.46
C THR A 187 -20.68 -6.82 -6.42
#